data_AF-A0A1C3XNS7-F1
#
_entry.id   AF-A0A1C3XNS7-F1
#
_cell.length_a   1.000
_cell.length_b   1.000
_cell.length_c   1.000
_cell.angle_alpha   90.00
_cell.angle_beta   90.00
_cell.angle_gamma   90.00
#
_symmetry.space_group_name_H-M   'P 1'
#
loop_
_entity.id
_entity.type
_entity.pdbx_description
1 polymer ?
#
loop_
_entity_poly.entity_id
_entity_poly.type
_entity_poly.pdbx_seq_one_letter_code
_entity_poly.pdbx_strand_id
1 'polypeptide(L)'
;VSLSLRGSGRLDTRLDTPPISVRHHPLSRIALDVVPAQYRVIVTRRPKLACRACHGVVLQHAAPERLIGGGLPTERLVAHVIDAKYHWRLPLYRQAQMLATHGIALDRSTLAFWVGYAAQELKPLWHRLRELLLASSKLCVDETPAPVLDPGRGRTKTGYFWALSRDNRPWAGRDPPGVVYAYAPGRGAVHGLRLLEGYRGIIHCDGYQPYKTMTRETRTDALSGTLAFCWSHLRRQFVKIEREAAPAPAPVAREALERIAQLYAVEKALRGRSDAERRAGRQAHARPLATALRQWFEAKLDHLARKSDTAKALRYALRHWDDLTLYLDDGRIEMDTNAVERAMRPIKLNAKNSLFAGCDEGAENWAVLASLIETCKLNGVSAEHWLADVLAKLVNGWPAARLDELLPWASIYTMHAHDPRLAA
;
A
#
# COMPACT_ATOMS: atom_id res chain seq x y z
N VAL A 1 22.45 -16.31 53.17
CA VAL A 1 21.12 -16.48 53.79
C VAL A 1 20.07 -16.34 52.70
N SER A 2 19.34 -17.42 52.48
CA SER A 2 18.30 -17.61 51.49
C SER A 2 17.09 -16.70 51.70
N LEU A 3 16.54 -16.15 50.61
CA LEU A 3 15.09 -16.00 50.46
C LEU A 3 14.76 -16.37 49.01
N SER A 4 13.93 -17.41 48.88
CA SER A 4 13.34 -17.85 47.62
C SER A 4 11.84 -17.55 47.64
N LEU A 5 11.30 -17.58 46.42
CA LEU A 5 9.94 -17.90 46.01
C LEU A 5 8.93 -16.76 45.75
N ARG A 6 8.51 -16.78 44.47
CA ARG A 6 7.18 -16.49 43.92
C ARG A 6 6.83 -15.02 43.67
N GLY A 7 7.26 -14.58 42.49
CA GLY A 7 6.55 -13.58 41.71
C GLY A 7 6.86 -13.82 40.23
N SER A 8 5.91 -14.38 39.49
CA SER A 8 5.99 -14.51 38.04
C SER A 8 6.15 -13.13 37.42
N GLY A 9 7.38 -12.74 37.13
CA GLY A 9 7.71 -11.62 36.25
C GLY A 9 7.33 -11.94 34.81
N ARG A 10 6.03 -12.16 34.55
CA ARG A 10 5.47 -11.82 33.25
C ARG A 10 5.70 -10.32 33.12
N LEU A 11 6.49 -9.90 32.13
CA LEU A 11 6.25 -8.60 31.53
C LEU A 11 4.76 -8.60 31.18
N ASP A 12 3.99 -7.80 31.90
CA ASP A 12 2.60 -7.56 31.59
C ASP A 12 2.62 -6.85 30.23
N THR A 13 2.42 -7.59 29.15
CA THR A 13 2.23 -7.06 27.79
C THR A 13 0.84 -6.43 27.68
N ARG A 14 0.40 -5.71 28.71
CA ARG A 14 -0.76 -4.84 28.59
C ARG A 14 -0.37 -3.75 27.60
N LEU A 15 -1.17 -3.69 26.54
CA LEU A 15 -1.27 -2.65 25.52
C LEU A 15 -1.59 -1.25 26.09
N ASP A 16 -1.31 -1.00 27.37
CA ASP A 16 -1.66 0.23 28.09
C ASP A 16 -0.44 1.09 28.42
N THR A 17 0.78 0.68 28.02
CA THR A 17 1.93 1.57 28.17
C THR A 17 1.93 2.56 27.00
N PRO A 18 1.74 3.87 27.24
CA PRO A 18 1.80 4.86 26.17
C PRO A 18 3.19 4.80 25.50
N PRO A 19 3.29 5.12 24.19
CA PRO A 19 4.57 5.13 23.50
C PRO A 19 5.55 6.02 24.27
N ILE A 20 6.76 5.50 24.52
CA ILE A 20 7.82 6.26 25.18
C ILE A 20 8.17 7.45 24.28
N SER A 21 7.65 8.63 24.62
CA SER A 21 8.02 9.90 24.00
C SER A 21 9.17 10.49 24.80
N VAL A 22 10.33 10.70 24.17
CA VAL A 22 11.54 11.24 24.81
C VAL A 22 11.40 12.74 25.18
N ARG A 23 10.19 13.32 25.09
CA ARG A 23 9.91 14.69 25.50
C ARG A 23 9.86 14.82 27.03
N HIS A 24 11.05 15.07 27.59
CA HIS A 24 11.35 15.74 28.86
C HIS A 24 10.46 15.37 30.06
N HIS A 25 10.77 14.26 30.71
CA HIS A 25 10.43 14.07 32.12
C HIS A 25 11.62 14.47 33.00
N PRO A 26 11.57 15.62 33.70
CA PRO A 26 12.72 16.13 34.47
C PRO A 26 13.09 15.31 35.72
N LEU A 27 12.37 14.22 36.02
CA LEU A 27 12.55 13.43 37.25
C LEU A 27 12.78 11.92 37.04
N SER A 28 12.89 11.43 35.80
CA SER A 28 13.08 10.00 35.52
C SER A 28 14.27 9.75 34.58
N ARG A 29 15.27 8.99 35.03
CA ARG A 29 16.33 8.43 34.17
C ARG A 29 15.76 7.24 33.40
N ILE A 30 15.19 7.49 32.22
CA ILE A 30 14.70 6.44 31.33
C ILE A 30 15.85 6.02 30.40
N ALA A 31 16.23 4.75 30.42
CA ALA A 31 17.19 4.16 29.50
C ALA A 31 16.49 3.10 28.64
N LEU A 32 16.71 3.15 27.33
CA LEU A 32 16.23 2.15 26.38
C LEU A 32 17.35 1.12 26.14
N ASP A 33 17.07 -0.15 26.38
CA ASP A 33 17.97 -1.28 26.11
C ASP A 33 17.33 -2.24 25.09
N VAL A 34 18.14 -3.10 24.47
CA VAL A 34 17.69 -4.01 23.40
C VAL A 34 18.05 -5.46 23.71
N VAL A 35 17.03 -6.32 23.71
CA VAL A 35 17.20 -7.77 23.61
C VAL A 35 17.03 -8.15 22.14
N PRO A 36 18.07 -8.71 21.47
CA PRO A 36 17.95 -9.15 20.09
C PRO A 36 16.85 -10.18 19.88
N ALA A 37 16.47 -10.42 18.62
CA ALA A 37 15.49 -11.44 18.27
C ALA A 37 15.87 -12.82 18.87
N GLN A 38 14.91 -13.45 19.55
CA GLN A 38 15.06 -14.78 20.13
C GLN A 38 14.31 -15.80 19.28
N TYR A 39 15.03 -16.78 18.75
CA TYR A 39 14.45 -17.91 18.01
C TYR A 39 14.30 -19.12 18.93
N ARG A 40 13.19 -19.84 18.78
CA ARG A 40 12.87 -21.01 19.62
C ARG A 40 12.48 -22.21 18.77
N VAL A 41 12.89 -23.39 19.22
CA VAL A 41 12.43 -24.67 18.69
C VAL A 41 11.23 -25.13 19.51
N ILE A 42 10.12 -25.41 18.84
CA ILE A 42 8.91 -25.95 19.48
C ILE A 42 8.82 -27.44 19.15
N VAL A 43 8.85 -28.28 20.19
CA VAL A 43 8.79 -29.75 20.03
C VAL A 43 7.45 -30.25 20.57
N THR A 44 6.58 -30.70 19.67
CA THR A 44 5.29 -31.30 20.05
C THR A 44 5.43 -32.82 20.15
N ARG A 45 5.40 -33.35 21.38
CA ARG A 45 5.42 -34.80 21.63
C ARG A 45 3.98 -35.32 21.77
N ARG A 46 3.59 -36.27 20.91
CA ARG A 46 2.25 -36.87 20.90
C ARG A 46 2.35 -38.36 21.25
N PRO A 47 2.05 -38.77 22.49
CA PRO A 47 2.14 -40.18 22.87
C PRO A 47 1.11 -41.01 22.09
N LYS A 48 1.51 -42.22 21.70
CA LYS A 48 0.60 -43.24 21.19
C LYS A 48 0.11 -44.06 22.38
N LEU A 49 -1.18 -44.04 22.64
CA LEU A 49 -1.80 -44.75 23.76
C LEU A 49 -2.54 -45.97 23.24
N ALA A 50 -2.32 -47.12 23.85
CA ALA A 50 -3.04 -48.35 23.54
C ALA A 50 -3.77 -48.84 24.79
N CYS A 51 -5.07 -49.15 24.66
CA CYS A 51 -5.82 -49.77 25.74
C CYS A 51 -5.40 -51.24 25.87
N ARG A 52 -4.89 -51.65 27.04
CA ARG A 52 -4.47 -53.04 27.32
C ARG A 52 -5.63 -54.04 27.28
N ALA A 53 -6.85 -53.61 27.59
CA ALA A 53 -8.04 -54.45 27.59
C ALA A 53 -8.74 -54.55 26.21
N CYS A 54 -8.52 -53.56 25.34
CA CYS A 54 -9.35 -53.33 24.15
C CYS A 54 -8.71 -53.83 22.84
N HIS A 55 -7.67 -54.67 22.89
CA HIS A 55 -6.92 -55.26 21.76
C HIS A 55 -7.26 -54.69 20.36
N GLY A 56 -6.75 -53.51 20.00
CA GLY A 56 -6.87 -53.03 18.61
C GLY A 56 -6.73 -51.53 18.35
N VAL A 57 -7.04 -50.65 19.31
CA VAL A 57 -7.05 -49.20 19.02
C VAL A 57 -5.87 -48.48 19.70
N VAL A 58 -4.89 -48.08 18.88
CA VAL A 58 -3.87 -47.10 19.25
C VAL A 58 -4.44 -45.71 19.01
N LEU A 59 -4.70 -44.97 20.08
CA LEU A 59 -5.15 -43.58 20.03
C LEU A 59 -3.94 -42.66 20.04
N GLN A 60 -3.89 -41.73 19.10
CA GLN A 60 -2.94 -40.64 19.08
C GLN A 60 -3.69 -39.36 18.73
N HIS A 61 -3.47 -38.30 19.50
CA HIS A 61 -4.06 -37.01 19.19
C HIS A 61 -3.53 -36.50 17.84
N ALA A 62 -4.40 -35.87 17.04
CA ALA A 62 -3.99 -35.26 15.77
C ALA A 62 -2.88 -34.22 16.00
N ALA A 63 -1.97 -34.08 15.03
CA ALA A 63 -1.03 -32.97 15.08
C ALA A 63 -1.84 -31.68 14.82
N PRO A 64 -1.50 -30.56 15.47
CA PRO A 64 -1.96 -29.27 15.01
C PRO A 64 -1.58 -29.09 13.54
N GLU A 65 -2.51 -28.61 12.73
CA GLU A 65 -2.22 -28.24 11.35
C GLU A 65 -1.17 -27.13 11.33
N ARG A 66 -0.31 -27.16 10.31
CA ARG A 66 0.76 -26.17 10.12
C ARG A 66 0.75 -25.69 8.69
N LEU A 67 1.06 -24.41 8.51
CA LEU A 67 1.15 -23.79 7.20
C LEU A 67 2.00 -24.61 6.23
N ILE A 68 3.15 -25.12 6.69
CA ILE A 68 3.99 -25.99 5.90
C ILE A 68 4.02 -27.37 6.56
N GLY A 69 3.25 -28.30 6.02
CA GLY A 69 3.20 -29.69 6.47
C GLY A 69 4.59 -30.31 6.54
N GLY A 70 4.96 -30.89 7.69
CA GLY A 70 6.31 -31.42 7.92
C GLY A 70 7.46 -30.39 7.96
N GLY A 71 7.20 -29.12 7.61
CA GLY A 71 8.18 -28.05 7.57
C GLY A 71 8.70 -27.62 8.96
N LEU A 72 9.83 -26.91 8.93
CA LEU A 72 10.43 -26.28 10.10
C LEU A 72 9.64 -25.07 10.64
N PRO A 73 9.08 -24.16 9.81
CA PRO A 73 8.62 -22.90 10.33
C PRO A 73 7.22 -23.02 10.93
N THR A 74 6.98 -22.21 11.96
CA THR A 74 5.62 -21.87 12.41
C THR A 74 5.10 -20.70 11.59
N GLU A 75 3.79 -20.47 11.65
CA GLU A 75 3.10 -19.33 11.04
C GLU A 75 3.73 -18.00 11.49
N ARG A 76 4.12 -17.91 12.77
CA ARG A 76 4.83 -16.75 13.32
C ARG A 76 6.20 -16.53 12.68
N LEU A 77 6.98 -17.59 12.45
CA LEU A 77 8.28 -17.45 11.79
C LEU A 77 8.11 -17.04 10.32
N VAL A 78 7.10 -17.58 9.62
CA VAL A 78 6.80 -17.16 8.25
C VAL A 78 6.33 -15.71 8.21
N ALA A 79 5.45 -15.30 9.11
CA ALA A 79 5.02 -13.91 9.25
C ALA A 79 6.19 -12.96 9.51
N HIS A 80 7.13 -13.34 10.39
CA HIS A 80 8.35 -12.56 10.65
C HIS A 80 9.20 -12.37 9.39
N VAL A 81 9.43 -13.44 8.62
CA VAL A 81 10.19 -13.40 7.36
C VAL A 81 9.51 -12.50 6.32
N ILE A 82 8.18 -12.59 6.22
CA ILE A 82 7.36 -11.78 5.31
C ILE A 82 7.38 -10.30 5.70
N ASP A 83 7.16 -9.98 6.98
CA ASP A 83 7.19 -8.61 7.47
C ASP A 83 8.58 -7.99 7.28
N ALA A 84 9.64 -8.70 7.69
CA ALA A 84 11.02 -8.29 7.41
C ALA A 84 11.24 -7.99 5.91
N LYS A 85 10.76 -8.87 5.02
CA LYS A 85 10.95 -8.70 3.57
C LYS A 85 10.19 -7.51 3.01
N TYR A 86 8.91 -7.39 3.31
CA TYR A 86 8.02 -6.47 2.61
C TYR A 86 7.68 -5.23 3.42
N HIS A 87 7.66 -5.27 4.75
CA HIS A 87 7.52 -4.08 5.59
C HIS A 87 8.86 -3.36 5.72
N TRP A 88 9.92 -4.09 6.10
CA TRP A 88 11.24 -3.50 6.38
C TRP A 88 12.18 -3.52 5.19
N ARG A 89 11.75 -4.06 4.05
CA ARG A 89 12.52 -4.10 2.80
C ARG A 89 13.85 -4.84 2.96
N LEU A 90 13.88 -5.88 3.81
CA LEU A 90 15.04 -6.70 4.09
C LEU A 90 15.04 -7.96 3.19
N PRO A 91 15.90 -8.03 2.15
CA PRO A 91 15.93 -9.16 1.22
C PRO A 91 16.25 -10.49 1.91
N LEU A 92 15.73 -11.58 1.35
CA LEU A 92 15.81 -12.91 1.95
C LEU A 92 17.24 -13.40 2.19
N TYR A 93 18.21 -13.05 1.33
CA TYR A 93 19.61 -13.45 1.55
C TYR A 93 20.19 -12.79 2.82
N ARG A 94 19.80 -11.54 3.12
CA ARG A 94 20.22 -10.87 4.36
C ARG A 94 19.54 -11.48 5.57
N GLN A 95 18.27 -11.85 5.44
CA GLN A 95 17.57 -12.57 6.51
C GLN A 95 18.23 -13.92 6.81
N ALA A 96 18.62 -14.68 5.78
CA ALA A 96 19.36 -15.94 5.93
C ALA A 96 20.70 -15.73 6.65
N GLN A 97 21.45 -14.68 6.28
CA GLN A 97 22.69 -14.31 6.97
C GLN A 97 22.45 -13.95 8.45
N MET A 98 21.39 -13.20 8.75
CA MET A 98 21.01 -12.88 10.13
C MET A 98 20.63 -14.14 10.90
N LEU A 99 19.86 -15.06 10.32
CA LEU A 99 19.52 -16.34 10.96
C LEU A 99 20.78 -17.16 11.26
N ALA A 100 21.77 -17.14 10.35
CA ALA A 100 23.04 -17.84 10.55
C ALA A 100 23.84 -17.29 11.75
N THR A 101 23.75 -16.00 12.09
CA THR A 101 24.40 -15.46 13.31
C THR A 101 23.77 -16.00 14.60
N HIS A 102 22.56 -16.56 14.52
CA HIS A 102 21.88 -17.26 15.61
C HIS A 102 22.03 -18.80 15.52
N GLY A 103 22.95 -19.31 14.68
CA GLY A 103 23.16 -20.74 14.50
C GLY A 103 22.10 -21.44 13.65
N ILE A 104 21.23 -20.69 12.96
CA ILE A 104 20.14 -21.24 12.12
C ILE A 104 20.57 -21.16 10.65
N ALA A 105 21.11 -22.25 10.12
CA ALA A 105 21.51 -22.35 8.72
C ALA A 105 20.29 -22.68 7.83
N LEU A 106 19.81 -21.68 7.09
CA LEU A 106 18.73 -21.84 6.12
C LEU A 106 19.14 -21.25 4.77
N ASP A 107 18.82 -21.96 3.69
CA ASP A 107 19.03 -21.43 2.35
C ASP A 107 17.98 -20.37 1.99
N ARG A 108 18.37 -19.45 1.10
CA ARG A 108 17.49 -18.41 0.55
C ARG A 108 16.27 -19.02 -0.15
N SER A 109 16.41 -20.15 -0.86
CA SER A 109 15.30 -20.82 -1.53
C SER A 109 14.27 -21.34 -0.54
N THR A 110 14.69 -21.81 0.65
CA THR A 110 13.80 -22.22 1.73
C THR A 110 12.93 -21.05 2.19
N LEU A 111 13.53 -19.88 2.44
CA LEU A 111 12.78 -18.67 2.78
C LEU A 111 11.86 -18.22 1.63
N ALA A 112 12.32 -18.33 0.38
CA ALA A 112 11.51 -17.98 -0.78
C ALA A 112 10.29 -18.90 -0.94
N PHE A 113 10.47 -20.20 -0.70
CA PHE A 113 9.39 -21.18 -0.66
C PHE A 113 8.36 -20.84 0.42
N TRP A 114 8.79 -20.51 1.65
CA TRP A 114 7.86 -20.11 2.72
C TRP A 114 7.04 -18.88 2.37
N VAL A 115 7.70 -17.86 1.80
CA VAL A 115 7.05 -16.62 1.35
C VAL A 115 6.04 -16.90 0.22
N GLY A 116 6.41 -17.73 -0.76
CA GLY A 116 5.53 -18.10 -1.87
C GLY A 116 4.30 -18.88 -1.39
N TYR A 117 4.51 -19.87 -0.53
CA TYR A 117 3.44 -20.68 0.03
C TYR A 117 2.43 -19.84 0.80
N ALA A 118 2.91 -18.96 1.70
CA ALA A 118 2.05 -18.05 2.43
C ALA A 118 1.29 -17.07 1.52
N ALA A 119 1.90 -16.62 0.42
CA ALA A 119 1.21 -15.75 -0.54
C ALA A 119 0.02 -16.46 -1.20
N GLN A 120 0.15 -17.76 -1.52
CA GLN A 120 -0.96 -18.54 -2.08
C GLN A 120 -2.09 -18.71 -1.06
N GLU A 121 -1.76 -19.04 0.19
CA GLU A 121 -2.76 -19.14 1.27
C GLU A 121 -3.49 -17.82 1.54
N LEU A 122 -2.81 -16.68 1.40
CA LEU A 122 -3.38 -15.35 1.60
C LEU A 122 -4.11 -14.79 0.37
N LYS A 123 -4.05 -15.48 -0.78
CA LYS A 123 -4.63 -15.00 -2.05
C LYS A 123 -6.15 -14.81 -1.99
N PRO A 124 -6.96 -15.66 -1.33
CA PRO A 124 -8.40 -15.40 -1.15
C PRO A 124 -8.68 -14.07 -0.43
N LEU A 125 -7.84 -13.70 0.54
CA LEU A 125 -7.99 -12.45 1.28
C LEU A 125 -7.62 -11.24 0.41
N TRP A 126 -6.64 -11.38 -0.48
CA TRP A 126 -6.34 -10.38 -1.50
C TRP A 126 -7.51 -10.17 -2.47
N HIS A 127 -8.15 -11.26 -2.93
CA HIS A 127 -9.33 -11.16 -3.79
C HIS A 127 -10.46 -10.43 -3.07
N ARG A 128 -10.71 -10.77 -1.80
CA ARG A 128 -11.74 -10.11 -1.00
C ARG A 128 -11.44 -8.63 -0.75
N LEU A 129 -10.19 -8.29 -0.46
CA LEU A 129 -9.75 -6.90 -0.33
C LEU A 129 -10.01 -6.12 -1.62
N ARG A 130 -9.70 -6.70 -2.79
CA ARG A 130 -9.98 -6.08 -4.10
C ARG A 130 -11.48 -5.83 -4.29
N GLU A 131 -12.33 -6.81 -4.02
CA GLU A 131 -13.79 -6.66 -4.13
C GLU A 131 -14.30 -5.47 -3.31
N LEU A 132 -13.88 -5.37 -2.05
CA LEU A 132 -14.28 -4.28 -1.16
C LEU A 132 -13.74 -2.92 -1.59
N LEU A 133 -12.56 -2.86 -2.21
CA LEU A 133 -12.07 -1.63 -2.81
C LEU A 133 -12.89 -1.24 -4.04
N LEU A 134 -13.27 -2.20 -4.90
CA LEU A 134 -14.08 -1.92 -6.09
C LEU A 134 -15.51 -1.45 -5.76
N ALA A 135 -16.02 -1.73 -4.55
CA ALA A 135 -17.28 -1.16 -4.07
C ALA A 135 -17.20 0.35 -3.72
N SER A 136 -16.01 0.95 -3.79
CA SER A 136 -15.79 2.34 -3.34
C SER A 136 -16.22 3.36 -4.39
N SER A 137 -16.73 4.51 -3.95
CA SER A 137 -17.15 5.59 -4.87
C SER A 137 -15.99 6.18 -5.70
N LYS A 138 -14.76 6.12 -5.18
CA LYS A 138 -13.55 6.64 -5.81
C LYS A 138 -12.34 5.77 -5.48
N LEU A 139 -11.53 5.45 -6.49
CA LEU A 139 -10.23 4.81 -6.36
C LEU A 139 -9.14 5.64 -7.03
N CYS A 140 -7.98 5.71 -6.39
CA CYS A 140 -6.78 6.24 -7.01
C CYS A 140 -5.98 5.10 -7.64
N VAL A 141 -5.50 5.29 -8.86
CA VAL A 141 -4.78 4.28 -9.64
C VAL A 141 -3.44 4.83 -10.13
N ASP A 142 -2.41 3.98 -10.08
CA ASP A 142 -1.06 4.28 -10.55
C ASP A 142 -0.34 2.98 -10.93
N GLU A 143 0.74 3.09 -11.69
CA GLU A 143 1.58 1.97 -12.07
C GLU A 143 3.08 2.30 -11.97
N THR A 144 3.89 1.31 -11.64
CA THR A 144 5.35 1.47 -11.58
C THR A 144 6.06 0.28 -12.19
N PRO A 145 7.12 0.49 -12.98
CA PRO A 145 7.92 -0.60 -13.47
C PRO A 145 8.67 -1.30 -12.33
N ALA A 146 8.89 -2.59 -12.48
CA ALA A 146 9.75 -3.41 -11.63
C ALA A 146 10.51 -4.45 -12.46
N PRO A 147 11.81 -4.67 -12.18
CA PRO A 147 12.59 -5.71 -12.83
C PRO A 147 12.15 -7.12 -12.40
N VAL A 148 11.99 -8.01 -13.38
CA VAL A 148 11.63 -9.42 -13.19
C VAL A 148 12.61 -10.28 -13.98
N LEU A 149 13.12 -11.35 -13.40
CA LEU A 149 14.01 -12.26 -14.14
C LEU A 149 13.29 -12.89 -15.32
N ASP A 150 14.02 -13.01 -16.43
CA ASP A 150 13.66 -13.75 -17.62
C ASP A 150 14.78 -14.78 -17.87
N PRO A 151 14.75 -15.93 -17.16
CA PRO A 151 15.87 -16.88 -17.14
C PRO A 151 16.25 -17.37 -18.54
N GLY A 152 15.27 -17.52 -19.44
CA GLY A 152 15.50 -17.91 -20.83
C GLY A 152 16.35 -16.91 -21.62
N ARG A 153 16.48 -15.67 -21.14
CA ARG A 153 17.30 -14.61 -21.76
C ARG A 153 18.50 -14.16 -20.92
N GLY A 154 18.72 -14.76 -19.75
CA GLY A 154 19.82 -14.40 -18.84
C GLY A 154 19.80 -12.95 -18.34
N ARG A 155 18.65 -12.26 -18.44
CA ARG A 155 18.49 -10.83 -18.08
C ARG A 155 17.15 -10.58 -17.38
N THR A 156 16.93 -9.37 -16.90
CA THR A 156 15.61 -8.95 -16.42
C THR A 156 14.75 -8.43 -17.56
N LYS A 157 13.46 -8.76 -17.55
CA LYS A 157 12.42 -8.04 -18.28
C LYS A 157 11.78 -6.97 -17.37
N THR A 158 11.11 -6.01 -17.99
CA THR A 158 10.34 -4.98 -17.25
C THR A 158 8.92 -5.46 -17.06
N GLY A 159 8.56 -5.78 -15.82
CA GLY A 159 7.17 -5.94 -15.41
C GLY A 159 6.65 -4.65 -14.75
N TYR A 160 5.37 -4.66 -14.39
CA TYR A 160 4.68 -3.51 -13.81
C TYR A 160 3.84 -3.94 -12.62
N PHE A 161 3.92 -3.17 -11.53
CA PHE A 161 2.93 -3.23 -10.47
C PHE A 161 1.89 -2.15 -10.74
N TRP A 162 0.62 -2.54 -10.62
CA TRP A 162 -0.54 -1.68 -10.72
C TRP A 162 -1.16 -1.57 -9.34
N ALA A 163 -1.46 -0.36 -8.89
CA ALA A 163 -2.04 -0.13 -7.58
C ALA A 163 -3.46 0.43 -7.70
N LEU A 164 -4.40 -0.12 -6.93
CA LEU A 164 -5.68 0.50 -6.59
C LEU A 164 -5.62 0.91 -5.13
N SER A 165 -5.91 2.17 -4.83
CA SER A 165 -5.94 2.62 -3.44
C SER A 165 -7.21 3.40 -3.12
N ARG A 166 -7.70 3.16 -1.90
CA ARG A 166 -8.72 3.96 -1.23
C ARG A 166 -8.09 4.59 0.00
N ASP A 167 -8.15 5.92 0.08
CA ASP A 167 -7.93 6.68 1.30
C ASP A 167 -8.90 7.86 1.28
N ASN A 168 -9.90 7.79 2.17
CA ASN A 168 -11.00 8.74 2.26
C ASN A 168 -10.85 9.70 3.45
N ARG A 169 -9.81 9.50 4.28
CA ARG A 169 -9.51 10.36 5.44
C ARG A 169 -9.33 11.85 5.08
N PRO A 170 -8.75 12.24 3.92
CA PRO A 170 -8.62 13.65 3.58
C PRO A 170 -9.93 14.45 3.49
N TRP A 171 -11.07 13.79 3.23
CA TRP A 171 -12.42 14.38 3.26
C TRP A 171 -13.29 13.82 4.41
N ALA A 172 -12.67 13.27 5.46
CA ALA A 172 -13.37 12.67 6.60
C ALA A 172 -14.33 11.52 6.24
N GLY A 173 -14.06 10.78 5.15
CA GLY A 173 -14.80 9.59 4.82
C GLY A 173 -14.54 8.44 5.81
N ARG A 174 -15.55 7.58 5.98
CA ARG A 174 -15.57 6.55 7.03
C ARG A 174 -14.97 5.21 6.60
N ASP A 175 -14.85 4.95 5.30
CA ASP A 175 -14.32 3.69 4.82
C ASP A 175 -12.85 3.52 5.23
N PRO A 176 -12.44 2.33 5.70
CA PRO A 176 -11.06 2.10 6.11
C PRO A 176 -10.12 2.22 4.89
N PRO A 177 -8.93 2.82 5.04
CA PRO A 177 -7.99 2.93 3.93
C PRO A 177 -7.47 1.55 3.53
N GLY A 178 -7.17 1.36 2.24
CA GLY A 178 -6.65 0.10 1.73
C GLY A 178 -5.98 0.24 0.37
N VAL A 179 -5.11 -0.70 0.06
CA VAL A 179 -4.41 -0.77 -1.23
C VAL A 179 -4.32 -2.21 -1.73
N VAL A 180 -4.56 -2.37 -3.02
CA VAL A 180 -4.34 -3.61 -3.76
C VAL A 180 -3.31 -3.34 -4.84
N TYR A 181 -2.27 -4.18 -4.87
CA TYR A 181 -1.34 -4.28 -5.98
C TYR A 181 -1.67 -5.51 -6.82
N ALA A 182 -1.49 -5.40 -8.13
CA ALA A 182 -1.42 -6.53 -9.04
C ALA A 182 -0.17 -6.42 -9.91
N TYR A 183 0.45 -7.56 -10.19
CA TYR A 183 1.54 -7.64 -11.14
C TYR A 183 1.01 -7.82 -12.56
N ALA A 184 1.71 -7.24 -13.53
CA ALA A 184 1.52 -7.49 -14.94
C ALA A 184 2.85 -7.48 -15.70
N PRO A 185 3.03 -8.30 -16.74
CA PRO A 185 4.24 -8.31 -17.57
C PRO A 185 4.34 -7.09 -18.51
N GLY A 186 3.37 -6.15 -18.48
CA GLY A 186 3.33 -4.98 -19.36
C GLY A 186 2.61 -3.78 -18.77
N ARG A 187 2.75 -2.63 -19.44
CA ARG A 187 2.12 -1.33 -19.08
C ARG A 187 0.82 -1.04 -19.85
N GLY A 188 0.34 -1.98 -20.64
CA GLY A 188 -0.86 -1.78 -21.46
C GLY A 188 -2.12 -1.54 -20.61
N ALA A 189 -3.06 -0.74 -21.14
CA ALA A 189 -4.36 -0.44 -20.50
C ALA A 189 -5.09 -1.69 -20.02
N VAL A 190 -4.95 -2.79 -20.77
CA VAL A 190 -5.57 -4.10 -20.49
C VAL A 190 -5.32 -4.60 -19.06
N HIS A 191 -4.15 -4.30 -18.48
CA HIS A 191 -3.81 -4.75 -17.13
C HIS A 191 -4.54 -3.94 -16.06
N GLY A 192 -4.55 -2.61 -16.19
CA GLY A 192 -5.36 -1.74 -15.33
C GLY A 192 -6.85 -2.03 -15.46
N LEU A 193 -7.35 -2.28 -16.68
CA LEU A 193 -8.73 -2.68 -16.97
C LEU A 193 -9.11 -3.99 -16.28
N ARG A 194 -8.27 -5.02 -16.37
CA ARG A 194 -8.49 -6.28 -15.66
C ARG A 194 -8.53 -6.09 -14.15
N LEU A 195 -7.63 -5.26 -13.61
CA LEU A 195 -7.61 -4.97 -12.18
C LEU A 195 -8.87 -4.23 -11.72
N LEU A 196 -9.41 -3.34 -12.56
CA LEU A 196 -10.63 -2.57 -12.31
C LEU A 196 -11.92 -3.25 -12.78
N GLU A 197 -11.87 -4.48 -13.30
CA GLU A 197 -13.05 -5.19 -13.79
C GLU A 197 -14.20 -5.19 -12.76
N GLY A 198 -15.39 -4.75 -13.19
CA GLY A 198 -16.56 -4.55 -12.32
C GLY A 198 -16.67 -3.16 -11.68
N TYR A 199 -15.66 -2.30 -11.80
CA TYR A 199 -15.69 -0.94 -11.25
C TYR A 199 -16.56 0.03 -12.05
N ARG A 200 -17.26 0.93 -11.37
CA ARG A 200 -18.12 1.97 -11.97
C ARG A 200 -17.97 3.35 -11.33
N GLY A 201 -17.05 3.50 -10.37
CA GLY A 201 -16.87 4.75 -9.65
C GLY A 201 -15.87 5.70 -10.34
N ILE A 202 -15.34 6.64 -9.57
CA ILE A 202 -14.36 7.61 -10.04
C ILE A 202 -12.96 6.99 -10.03
N ILE A 203 -12.27 7.04 -11.18
CA ILE A 203 -10.88 6.61 -11.32
C ILE A 203 -10.02 7.87 -11.32
N HIS A 204 -9.27 8.07 -10.24
CA HIS A 204 -8.36 9.20 -10.10
C HIS A 204 -6.93 8.78 -10.47
N CYS A 205 -6.39 9.34 -11.55
CA CYS A 205 -5.09 8.96 -12.12
C CYS A 205 -4.26 10.16 -12.62
N ASP A 206 -3.08 9.90 -13.18
CA ASP A 206 -2.12 10.88 -13.70
C ASP A 206 -2.44 11.42 -15.12
N GLY A 207 -3.56 10.98 -15.71
CA GLY A 207 -3.94 11.32 -17.08
C GLY A 207 -3.17 10.57 -18.17
N TYR A 208 -2.47 9.47 -17.83
CA TYR A 208 -1.83 8.57 -18.80
C TYR A 208 -2.85 8.02 -19.81
N GLN A 209 -2.46 8.03 -21.09
CA GLN A 209 -3.35 7.77 -22.23
C GLN A 209 -4.14 6.44 -22.13
N PRO A 210 -3.57 5.32 -21.67
CA PRO A 210 -4.28 4.08 -21.35
C PRO A 210 -5.48 4.19 -20.42
N TYR A 211 -5.52 5.15 -19.49
CA TYR A 211 -6.69 5.33 -18.63
C TYR A 211 -7.91 5.86 -19.42
N LYS A 212 -7.69 6.55 -20.55
CA LYS A 212 -8.76 7.11 -21.38
C LYS A 212 -9.60 6.04 -22.08
N THR A 213 -9.00 4.87 -22.36
CA THR A 213 -9.73 3.70 -22.89
C THR A 213 -10.60 3.01 -21.83
N MET A 214 -10.65 3.55 -20.62
CA MET A 214 -11.42 3.02 -19.48
C MET A 214 -12.70 3.85 -19.21
N THR A 215 -13.06 4.76 -20.13
CA THR A 215 -14.20 5.69 -20.00
C THR A 215 -15.45 5.18 -20.70
N ARG A 216 -16.61 5.64 -20.22
CA ARG A 216 -17.96 5.34 -20.75
C ARG A 216 -18.13 5.65 -22.24
N GLU A 217 -17.43 6.65 -22.78
CA GLU A 217 -17.50 7.01 -24.21
C GLU A 217 -16.83 5.97 -25.12
N THR A 218 -15.86 5.23 -24.58
CA THR A 218 -15.07 4.27 -25.34
C THR A 218 -15.59 2.83 -25.24
N ARG A 219 -16.53 2.54 -24.32
CA ARG A 219 -17.03 1.18 -24.06
C ARG A 219 -18.51 1.15 -23.68
N THR A 220 -19.27 0.36 -24.44
CA THR A 220 -20.68 0.00 -24.16
C THR A 220 -20.83 -1.11 -23.12
N ASP A 221 -19.74 -1.79 -22.75
CA ASP A 221 -19.73 -2.86 -21.76
C ASP A 221 -19.10 -2.43 -20.43
N ALA A 222 -19.74 -2.92 -19.37
CA ALA A 222 -19.31 -3.21 -18.00
C ALA A 222 -18.05 -2.54 -17.35
N LEU A 223 -17.58 -1.37 -17.79
CA LEU A 223 -16.55 -0.55 -17.15
C LEU A 223 -16.86 0.93 -17.46
N SER A 224 -17.69 1.55 -16.63
CA SER A 224 -18.20 2.92 -16.82
C SER A 224 -17.73 3.84 -15.69
N GLY A 225 -16.42 4.03 -15.56
CA GLY A 225 -15.85 4.96 -14.57
C GLY A 225 -15.73 6.39 -15.11
N THR A 226 -15.79 7.37 -14.20
CA THR A 226 -15.47 8.78 -14.51
C THR A 226 -13.99 9.03 -14.20
N LEU A 227 -13.25 9.65 -15.13
CA LEU A 227 -11.84 9.98 -14.89
C LEU A 227 -11.72 11.30 -14.14
N ALA A 228 -10.82 11.33 -13.17
CA ALA A 228 -10.34 12.54 -12.51
C ALA A 228 -8.82 12.60 -12.66
N PHE A 229 -8.27 13.75 -13.08
CA PHE A 229 -6.83 13.88 -13.33
C PHE A 229 -6.12 14.69 -12.26
N CYS A 230 -4.89 14.25 -11.97
CA CYS A 230 -4.03 14.79 -10.95
C CYS A 230 -3.35 16.11 -11.37
N TRP A 231 -3.53 17.17 -10.59
CA TRP A 231 -2.87 18.46 -10.84
C TRP A 231 -1.36 18.43 -10.61
N SER A 232 -0.86 17.55 -9.72
CA SER A 232 0.58 17.42 -9.49
C SER A 232 1.35 17.11 -10.79
N HIS A 233 0.74 16.37 -11.72
CA HIS A 233 1.31 16.02 -13.01
C HIS A 233 1.33 17.21 -13.97
N LEU A 234 0.27 18.01 -14.01
CA LEU A 234 0.26 19.28 -14.75
C LEU A 234 1.29 20.25 -14.17
N ARG A 235 1.28 20.46 -12.86
CA ARG A 235 2.21 21.35 -12.14
C ARG A 235 3.66 20.97 -12.39
N ARG A 236 4.00 19.68 -12.39
CA ARG A 236 5.36 19.17 -12.62
C ARG A 236 5.91 19.59 -13.98
N GLN A 237 5.07 19.74 -15.00
CA GLN A 237 5.51 20.22 -16.32
C GLN A 237 6.00 21.67 -16.24
N PHE A 238 5.29 22.56 -15.55
CA PHE A 238 5.73 23.95 -15.38
C PHE A 238 6.97 24.08 -14.49
N VAL A 239 7.06 23.29 -13.41
CA VAL A 239 8.28 23.24 -12.57
C VAL A 239 9.49 22.81 -13.40
N LYS A 240 9.32 21.81 -14.27
CA LYS A 240 10.38 21.34 -15.16
C LYS A 240 10.83 22.45 -16.11
N ILE A 241 9.89 23.16 -16.73
CA ILE A 241 10.17 24.28 -17.64
C ILE A 241 10.92 25.40 -16.92
N GLU A 242 10.48 25.82 -15.73
CA GLU A 242 11.17 26.86 -14.96
C GLU A 242 12.60 26.45 -14.59
N ARG A 243 12.79 25.19 -14.17
CA ARG A 243 14.12 24.65 -13.85
C ARG A 243 15.05 24.57 -15.06
N GLU A 244 14.53 24.15 -16.21
CA GLU A 244 15.32 23.98 -17.44
C GLU A 244 15.60 25.30 -18.15
N ALA A 245 14.80 26.34 -17.90
CA ALA A 245 15.05 27.69 -18.40
C ALA A 245 16.19 28.40 -17.65
N ALA A 246 16.57 27.94 -16.45
CA ALA A 246 17.59 28.62 -15.64
C ALA A 246 18.94 28.74 -16.38
N PRO A 247 19.60 29.91 -16.36
CA PRO A 247 19.27 31.11 -15.56
C PRO A 247 18.26 32.08 -16.18
N ALA A 248 17.75 31.83 -17.39
CA ALA A 248 16.78 32.70 -18.05
C ALA A 248 15.39 32.61 -17.37
N PRO A 249 14.61 33.70 -17.37
CA PRO A 249 13.27 33.70 -16.78
C PRO A 249 12.28 32.93 -17.68
N ALA A 250 11.45 32.09 -17.06
CA ALA A 250 10.28 31.46 -17.68
C ALA A 250 8.98 32.10 -17.13
N PRO A 251 8.64 33.34 -17.52
CA PRO A 251 7.58 34.12 -16.85
C PRO A 251 6.21 33.45 -16.93
N VAL A 252 5.87 32.82 -18.06
CA VAL A 252 4.60 32.09 -18.21
C VAL A 252 4.56 30.85 -17.32
N ALA A 253 5.65 30.10 -17.21
CA ALA A 253 5.68 28.92 -16.32
C ALA A 253 5.57 29.33 -14.85
N ARG A 254 6.23 30.42 -14.45
CA ARG A 254 6.16 30.98 -13.10
C ARG A 254 4.75 31.46 -12.75
N GLU A 255 4.13 32.27 -13.58
CA GLU A 255 2.77 32.77 -13.34
C GLU A 255 1.75 31.62 -13.30
N ALA A 256 1.93 30.59 -14.14
CA ALA A 256 1.12 29.37 -14.07
C ALA A 256 1.25 28.68 -12.70
N LEU A 257 2.48 28.55 -12.16
CA LEU A 257 2.73 27.95 -10.85
C LEU A 257 2.10 28.78 -9.70
N GLU A 258 2.16 30.11 -9.78
CA GLU A 258 1.55 31.01 -8.81
C GLU A 258 0.03 30.88 -8.79
N ARG A 259 -0.61 30.86 -9.97
CA ARG A 259 -2.07 30.67 -10.08
C ARG A 259 -2.50 29.28 -9.61
N ILE A 260 -1.74 28.24 -9.94
CA ILE A 260 -1.96 26.88 -9.42
C ILE A 260 -1.82 26.85 -7.89
N ALA A 261 -0.85 27.57 -7.31
CA ALA A 261 -0.65 27.63 -5.87
C ALA A 261 -1.86 28.22 -5.13
N GLN A 262 -2.60 29.16 -5.74
CA GLN A 262 -3.84 29.70 -5.17
C GLN A 262 -4.92 28.62 -5.05
N LEU A 263 -5.05 27.71 -6.02
CA LEU A 263 -5.96 26.56 -5.94
C LEU A 263 -5.55 25.61 -4.79
N TYR A 264 -4.26 25.33 -4.65
CA TYR A 264 -3.74 24.53 -3.53
C TYR A 264 -3.99 25.19 -2.17
N ALA A 265 -3.98 26.53 -2.08
CA ALA A 265 -4.28 27.24 -0.85
C ALA A 265 -5.73 27.01 -0.40
N VAL A 266 -6.68 27.00 -1.34
CA VAL A 266 -8.08 26.65 -1.06
C VAL A 266 -8.20 25.20 -0.57
N GLU A 267 -7.56 24.24 -1.26
CA GLU A 267 -7.58 22.84 -0.85
C GLU A 267 -6.97 22.62 0.55
N LYS A 268 -5.92 23.37 0.90
CA LYS A 268 -5.32 23.33 2.24
C LYS A 268 -6.32 23.77 3.32
N ALA A 269 -7.13 24.79 3.06
CA ALA A 269 -8.14 25.29 3.99
C ALA A 269 -9.33 24.33 4.16
N LEU A 270 -9.66 23.56 3.11
CA LEU A 270 -10.79 22.62 3.10
C LEU A 270 -10.43 21.20 3.57
N ARG A 271 -9.15 20.92 3.84
CA ARG A 271 -8.70 19.58 4.24
C ARG A 271 -9.36 19.11 5.53
N GLY A 272 -9.82 17.86 5.55
CA GLY A 272 -10.49 17.26 6.71
C GLY A 272 -11.97 17.64 6.86
N ARG A 273 -12.50 18.50 5.99
CA ARG A 273 -13.94 18.78 5.88
C ARG A 273 -14.64 17.66 5.13
N SER A 274 -15.96 17.54 5.32
CA SER A 274 -16.80 16.61 4.57
C SER A 274 -16.79 16.90 3.07
N ASP A 275 -17.17 15.92 2.25
CA ASP A 275 -17.30 16.10 0.80
C ASP A 275 -18.28 17.22 0.43
N ALA A 276 -19.40 17.36 1.13
CA ALA A 276 -20.36 18.45 0.92
C ALA A 276 -19.74 19.84 1.19
N GLU A 277 -19.07 20.01 2.33
CA GLU A 277 -18.40 21.28 2.69
C GLU A 277 -17.26 21.61 1.72
N ARG A 278 -16.46 20.61 1.31
CA ARG A 278 -15.40 20.77 0.32
C ARG A 278 -15.97 21.25 -1.00
N ARG A 279 -17.03 20.62 -1.50
CA ARG A 279 -17.71 21.03 -2.73
C ARG A 279 -18.19 22.48 -2.63
N ALA A 280 -18.91 22.84 -1.56
CA ALA A 280 -19.40 24.21 -1.37
C ALA A 280 -18.26 25.24 -1.34
N GLY A 281 -17.20 24.99 -0.57
CA GLY A 281 -16.03 25.87 -0.50
C GLY A 281 -15.28 26.00 -1.84
N ARG A 282 -15.19 24.91 -2.61
CA ARG A 282 -14.59 24.92 -3.96
C ARG A 282 -15.41 25.75 -4.94
N GLN A 283 -16.74 25.65 -4.92
CA GLN A 283 -17.61 26.45 -5.76
C GLN A 283 -17.46 27.95 -5.46
N ALA A 284 -17.37 28.32 -4.17
CA ALA A 284 -17.21 29.71 -3.76
C ALA A 284 -15.83 30.30 -4.06
N HIS A 285 -14.75 29.52 -3.85
CA HIS A 285 -13.38 30.05 -3.83
C HIS A 285 -12.47 29.52 -4.94
N ALA A 286 -12.54 28.23 -5.27
CA ALA A 286 -11.65 27.62 -6.26
C ALA A 286 -12.17 27.76 -7.69
N ARG A 287 -13.49 27.67 -7.91
CA ARG A 287 -14.10 27.75 -9.25
C ARG A 287 -13.80 29.08 -9.97
N PRO A 288 -13.92 30.27 -9.32
CA PRO A 288 -13.55 31.53 -9.96
C PRO A 288 -12.06 31.57 -10.38
N LEU A 289 -11.18 31.06 -9.51
CA LEU A 289 -9.73 30.98 -9.79
C LEU A 289 -9.42 30.04 -10.96
N ALA A 290 -10.08 28.88 -11.00
CA ALA A 290 -9.92 27.92 -12.10
C ALA A 290 -10.42 28.51 -13.42
N THR A 291 -11.59 29.16 -13.45
CA THR A 291 -12.09 29.84 -14.66
C THR A 291 -11.12 30.89 -15.16
N ALA A 292 -10.60 31.75 -14.28
CA ALA A 292 -9.61 32.76 -14.63
C ALA A 292 -8.30 32.15 -15.14
N LEU A 293 -7.85 31.03 -14.54
CA LEU A 293 -6.67 30.30 -14.99
C LEU A 293 -6.85 29.70 -16.38
N ARG A 294 -8.03 29.14 -16.69
CA ARG A 294 -8.34 28.61 -18.04
C ARG A 294 -8.27 29.70 -19.10
N GLN A 295 -8.96 30.82 -18.87
CA GLN A 295 -8.96 31.96 -19.79
C GLN A 295 -7.54 32.51 -20.00
N TRP A 296 -6.74 32.56 -18.94
CA TRP A 296 -5.35 32.96 -19.02
C TRP A 296 -4.49 31.96 -19.81
N PHE A 297 -4.69 30.64 -19.65
CA PHE A 297 -4.03 29.62 -20.46
C PHE A 297 -4.38 29.74 -21.94
N GLU A 298 -5.64 29.96 -22.28
CA GLU A 298 -6.12 30.18 -23.66
C GLU A 298 -5.43 31.41 -24.26
N ALA A 299 -5.49 32.57 -23.59
CA ALA A 299 -4.85 33.80 -24.06
C ALA A 299 -3.33 33.67 -24.23
N LYS A 300 -2.63 33.00 -23.30
CA LYS A 300 -1.17 32.82 -23.41
C LYS A 300 -0.79 31.87 -24.53
N LEU A 301 -1.62 30.86 -24.83
CA LEU A 301 -1.30 29.88 -25.86
C LEU A 301 -1.19 30.52 -27.25
N ASP A 302 -1.99 31.54 -27.54
CA ASP A 302 -2.00 32.27 -28.82
C ASP A 302 -0.71 33.04 -29.09
N HIS A 303 0.01 33.41 -28.03
CA HIS A 303 1.25 34.19 -28.11
C HIS A 303 2.53 33.34 -28.01
N LEU A 304 2.41 32.01 -27.93
CA LEU A 304 3.56 31.11 -27.77
C LEU A 304 3.89 30.36 -29.05
N ALA A 305 5.20 30.17 -29.29
CA ALA A 305 5.66 29.32 -30.37
C ALA A 305 5.08 27.91 -30.24
N ARG A 306 4.47 27.41 -31.32
CA ARG A 306 3.71 26.14 -31.34
C ARG A 306 4.48 24.96 -30.75
N LYS A 307 5.79 24.88 -30.95
CA LYS A 307 6.64 23.76 -30.50
C LYS A 307 7.28 23.96 -29.12
N SER A 308 7.11 25.12 -28.48
CA SER A 308 7.66 25.38 -27.14
C SER A 308 7.09 24.43 -26.09
N ASP A 309 7.89 24.10 -25.08
CA ASP A 309 7.45 23.21 -24.00
C ASP A 309 6.35 23.85 -23.15
N THR A 310 6.37 25.17 -22.96
CA THR A 310 5.26 25.91 -22.36
C THR A 310 3.96 25.74 -23.14
N ALA A 311 3.99 25.88 -24.47
CA ALA A 311 2.78 25.66 -25.29
C ALA A 311 2.29 24.20 -25.23
N LYS A 312 3.19 23.22 -25.09
CA LYS A 312 2.81 21.82 -24.86
C LYS A 312 2.10 21.63 -23.52
N ALA A 313 2.63 22.21 -22.43
CA ALA A 313 2.02 22.14 -21.11
C ALA A 313 0.64 22.82 -21.05
N LEU A 314 0.50 24.00 -21.66
CA LEU A 314 -0.80 24.69 -21.76
C LEU A 314 -1.83 23.87 -22.55
N ARG A 315 -1.45 23.31 -23.71
CA ARG A 315 -2.35 22.44 -24.48
C ARG A 315 -2.73 21.17 -23.72
N TYR A 316 -1.81 20.61 -22.95
CA TYR A 316 -2.13 19.47 -22.09
C TYR A 316 -3.17 19.86 -21.04
N ALA A 317 -3.00 21.00 -20.37
CA ALA A 317 -3.97 21.50 -19.40
C ALA A 317 -5.36 21.73 -20.02
N LEU A 318 -5.42 22.45 -21.14
CA LEU A 318 -6.68 22.78 -21.81
C LEU A 318 -7.40 21.56 -22.36
N ARG A 319 -6.65 20.59 -22.92
CA ARG A 319 -7.21 19.32 -23.40
C ARG A 319 -7.85 18.49 -22.28
N HIS A 320 -7.32 18.59 -21.07
CA HIS A 320 -7.73 17.80 -19.91
C HIS A 320 -8.47 18.62 -18.86
N TRP A 321 -8.97 19.79 -19.25
CA TRP A 321 -9.49 20.76 -18.30
C TRP A 321 -10.66 20.21 -17.50
N ASP A 322 -11.58 19.50 -18.16
CA ASP A 322 -12.77 18.94 -17.50
C ASP A 322 -12.40 17.82 -16.53
N ASP A 323 -11.48 16.92 -16.91
CA ASP A 323 -10.95 15.86 -16.04
C ASP A 323 -10.16 16.45 -14.84
N LEU A 324 -9.42 17.53 -15.08
CA LEU A 324 -8.65 18.24 -14.06
C LEU A 324 -9.57 19.03 -13.11
N THR A 325 -10.70 19.53 -13.58
CA THR A 325 -11.60 20.38 -12.77
C THR A 325 -12.77 19.64 -12.15
N LEU A 326 -12.93 18.34 -12.41
CA LEU A 326 -13.95 17.50 -11.79
C LEU A 326 -13.95 17.55 -10.25
N TYR A 327 -12.78 17.77 -9.62
CA TYR A 327 -12.69 17.94 -8.17
C TYR A 327 -13.48 19.15 -7.65
N LEU A 328 -13.71 20.18 -8.47
CA LEU A 328 -14.53 21.33 -8.08
C LEU A 328 -15.98 20.93 -7.81
N ASP A 329 -16.46 19.94 -8.55
CA ASP A 329 -17.87 19.49 -8.51
C ASP A 329 -18.09 18.31 -7.57
N ASP A 330 -17.04 17.56 -7.23
CA ASP A 330 -17.11 16.42 -6.33
C ASP A 330 -16.12 16.52 -5.16
N GLY A 331 -16.64 16.71 -3.96
CA GLY A 331 -15.88 16.84 -2.72
C GLY A 331 -15.01 15.65 -2.33
N ARG A 332 -15.26 14.47 -2.91
CA ARG A 332 -14.55 13.22 -2.62
C ARG A 332 -13.23 13.11 -3.40
N ILE A 333 -13.10 13.90 -4.46
CA ILE A 333 -11.93 13.93 -5.33
C ILE A 333 -10.90 14.90 -4.73
N GLU A 334 -9.68 14.40 -4.56
CA GLU A 334 -8.53 15.23 -4.22
C GLU A 334 -8.00 15.91 -5.49
N MET A 335 -7.28 17.02 -5.34
CA MET A 335 -6.61 17.64 -6.48
C MET A 335 -5.41 16.80 -7.00
N ASP A 336 -4.87 15.91 -6.15
CA ASP A 336 -3.72 15.05 -6.46
C ASP A 336 -3.96 13.56 -6.12
N THR A 337 -3.25 12.68 -6.81
CA THR A 337 -3.17 11.22 -6.57
C THR A 337 -2.14 10.81 -5.50
N ASN A 338 -1.77 11.73 -4.59
CA ASN A 338 -0.72 11.51 -3.58
C ASN A 338 -0.94 10.26 -2.69
N ALA A 339 -2.18 9.80 -2.52
CA ALA A 339 -2.47 8.57 -1.79
C ALA A 339 -1.86 7.32 -2.48
N VAL A 340 -2.09 7.15 -3.78
CA VAL A 340 -1.57 6.00 -4.53
C VAL A 340 -0.06 6.14 -4.76
N GLU A 341 0.45 7.36 -4.99
CA GLU A 341 1.91 7.57 -5.13
C GLU A 341 2.66 7.17 -3.84
N ARG A 342 2.12 7.52 -2.67
CA ARG A 342 2.67 7.08 -1.38
C ARG A 342 2.60 5.58 -1.21
N ALA A 343 1.51 4.95 -1.67
CA ALA A 343 1.38 3.49 -1.66
C ALA A 343 2.37 2.82 -2.63
N MET A 344 2.79 3.48 -3.71
CA MET A 344 3.75 2.91 -4.67
C MET A 344 5.21 2.98 -4.24
N ARG A 345 5.58 3.93 -3.37
CA ARG A 345 6.93 4.04 -2.80
C ARG A 345 7.44 2.74 -2.15
N PRO A 346 6.65 2.06 -1.30
CA PRO A 346 6.81 0.66 -0.91
C PRO A 346 7.42 -0.29 -1.96
N ILE A 347 6.82 -0.33 -3.15
CA ILE A 347 7.20 -1.24 -4.22
C ILE A 347 8.57 -0.82 -4.79
N LYS A 348 8.75 0.48 -5.05
CA LYS A 348 10.02 1.03 -5.56
C LYS A 348 11.20 0.76 -4.61
N LEU A 349 10.99 0.91 -3.30
CA LEU A 349 12.02 0.65 -2.30
C LEU A 349 12.39 -0.84 -2.21
N ASN A 350 11.39 -1.73 -2.28
CA ASN A 350 11.69 -3.17 -2.28
C ASN A 350 12.39 -3.60 -3.58
N ALA A 351 11.97 -3.06 -4.74
CA ALA A 351 12.64 -3.31 -6.01
C ALA A 351 14.13 -2.90 -5.94
N LYS A 352 14.43 -1.75 -5.31
CA LYS A 352 15.80 -1.29 -5.11
C LYS A 352 16.62 -2.23 -4.21
N ASN A 353 16.02 -2.78 -3.15
CA ASN A 353 16.73 -3.61 -2.17
C ASN A 353 16.86 -5.07 -2.60
N SER A 354 15.83 -5.62 -3.25
CA SER A 354 15.77 -7.02 -3.71
C SER A 354 16.28 -7.20 -5.14
N LEU A 355 16.53 -6.11 -5.87
CA LEU A 355 17.01 -6.01 -7.25
C LEU A 355 16.04 -6.49 -8.34
N PHE A 356 15.30 -7.58 -8.12
CA PHE A 356 14.32 -8.13 -9.05
C PHE A 356 13.36 -9.12 -8.39
N ALA A 357 12.23 -9.39 -9.05
CA ALA A 357 11.43 -10.59 -8.78
C ALA A 357 12.02 -11.80 -9.51
N GLY A 358 11.95 -13.00 -8.91
CA GLY A 358 12.57 -14.21 -9.46
C GLY A 358 11.90 -14.79 -10.69
N CYS A 359 10.61 -14.50 -10.90
CA CYS A 359 9.78 -14.87 -12.04
C CYS A 359 8.46 -14.07 -11.97
N ASP A 360 7.57 -14.24 -12.95
CA ASP A 360 6.25 -13.61 -12.95
C ASP A 360 5.42 -14.01 -11.70
N GLU A 361 5.37 -15.30 -11.37
CA GLU A 361 4.67 -15.79 -10.17
C GLU A 361 5.25 -15.20 -8.88
N GLY A 362 6.58 -15.04 -8.81
CA GLY A 362 7.23 -14.38 -7.68
C GLY A 362 6.84 -12.91 -7.56
N ALA A 363 6.57 -12.23 -8.68
CA ALA A 363 6.08 -10.85 -8.69
C ALA A 363 4.59 -10.78 -8.30
N GLU A 364 3.78 -11.75 -8.70
CA GLU A 364 2.38 -11.89 -8.25
C GLU A 364 2.29 -12.12 -6.73
N ASN A 365 3.10 -13.03 -6.19
CA ASN A 365 3.17 -13.30 -4.75
C ASN A 365 3.60 -12.05 -3.97
N TRP A 366 4.54 -11.27 -4.52
CA TRP A 366 4.89 -9.98 -3.96
C TRP A 366 3.68 -9.02 -3.98
N ALA A 367 2.95 -8.91 -5.09
CA ALA A 367 1.78 -8.04 -5.17
C ALA A 367 0.73 -8.38 -4.09
N VAL A 368 0.45 -9.67 -3.88
CA VAL A 368 -0.46 -10.16 -2.83
C VAL A 368 0.01 -9.72 -1.45
N LEU A 369 1.25 -10.06 -1.08
CA LEU A 369 1.77 -9.78 0.26
C LEU A 369 1.92 -8.27 0.53
N ALA A 370 2.38 -7.50 -0.45
CA ALA A 370 2.48 -6.05 -0.34
C ALA A 370 1.11 -5.40 -0.12
N SER A 371 0.05 -5.90 -0.77
CA SER A 371 -1.30 -5.34 -0.63
C SER A 371 -1.79 -5.42 0.81
N LEU A 372 -1.63 -6.61 1.42
CA LEU A 372 -2.08 -6.89 2.77
C LEU A 372 -1.24 -6.13 3.81
N ILE A 373 0.09 -6.11 3.65
CA ILE A 373 1.00 -5.41 4.57
C ILE A 373 0.83 -3.90 4.51
N GLU A 374 0.75 -3.31 3.31
CA GLU A 374 0.55 -1.87 3.19
C GLU A 374 -0.85 -1.46 3.64
N THR A 375 -1.86 -2.34 3.48
CA THR A 375 -3.18 -2.13 4.10
C THR A 375 -3.12 -2.21 5.63
N CYS A 376 -2.35 -3.12 6.23
CA CYS A 376 -2.10 -3.11 7.69
C CYS A 376 -1.52 -1.77 8.13
N LYS A 377 -0.48 -1.28 7.45
CA LYS A 377 0.16 0.00 7.77
C LYS A 377 -0.80 1.19 7.66
N LEU A 378 -1.65 1.22 6.62
CA LEU A 378 -2.65 2.26 6.45
C LEU A 378 -3.66 2.32 7.60
N ASN A 379 -3.95 1.17 8.22
CA ASN A 379 -4.86 1.01 9.35
C ASN A 379 -4.16 0.99 10.71
N GLY A 380 -2.84 1.23 10.75
CA GLY A 380 -2.08 1.19 12.01
C GLY A 380 -2.09 -0.18 12.67
N VAL A 381 -2.05 -1.27 11.90
CA VAL A 381 -2.05 -2.66 12.41
C VAL A 381 -0.66 -3.27 12.26
N SER A 382 -0.23 -4.03 13.27
CA SER A 382 1.05 -4.75 13.22
C SER A 382 0.94 -5.90 12.21
N ALA A 383 1.56 -5.71 11.05
CA ALA A 383 1.49 -6.68 9.95
C ALA A 383 2.08 -8.04 10.35
N GLU A 384 3.17 -8.11 11.10
CA GLU A 384 3.73 -9.38 11.60
C GLU A 384 2.73 -10.16 12.49
N HIS A 385 2.11 -9.49 13.48
CA HIS A 385 1.14 -10.15 14.37
C HIS A 385 -0.13 -10.56 13.62
N TRP A 386 -0.63 -9.68 12.76
CA TRP A 386 -1.79 -9.95 11.93
C TRP A 386 -1.55 -11.12 10.97
N LEU A 387 -0.40 -11.16 10.28
CA LEU A 387 -0.03 -12.27 9.39
C LEU A 387 0.03 -13.60 10.14
N ALA A 388 0.64 -13.62 11.33
CA ALA A 388 0.77 -14.85 12.12
C ALA A 388 -0.61 -15.40 12.54
N ASP A 389 -1.51 -14.52 12.99
CA ASP A 389 -2.88 -14.89 13.38
C ASP A 389 -3.73 -15.34 12.19
N VAL A 390 -3.70 -14.58 11.09
CA VAL A 390 -4.46 -14.90 9.87
C VAL A 390 -4.00 -16.22 9.26
N LEU A 391 -2.69 -16.44 9.12
CA LEU A 391 -2.16 -17.71 8.60
C LEU A 391 -2.57 -18.87 9.50
N ALA A 392 -2.50 -18.72 10.84
CA ALA A 392 -2.95 -19.76 11.75
C ALA A 392 -4.44 -20.07 11.60
N LYS A 393 -5.30 -19.05 11.45
CA LYS A 393 -6.74 -19.25 11.22
C LYS A 393 -7.03 -19.95 9.90
N LEU A 394 -6.39 -19.53 8.81
CA LEU A 394 -6.58 -20.11 7.48
C LEU A 394 -6.19 -21.60 7.45
N VAL A 395 -5.02 -21.93 8.02
CA VAL A 395 -4.53 -23.31 8.12
C VAL A 395 -5.47 -24.21 8.93
N ASN A 396 -6.19 -23.64 9.91
CA ASN A 396 -7.19 -24.36 10.70
C ASN A 396 -8.61 -24.31 10.09
N GLY A 397 -8.72 -24.07 8.78
CA GLY A 397 -9.98 -24.20 8.06
C GLY A 397 -10.96 -23.04 8.27
N TRP A 398 -10.46 -21.80 8.36
CA TRP A 398 -11.31 -20.63 8.51
C TRP A 398 -12.37 -20.56 7.38
N PRO A 399 -13.66 -20.33 7.69
CA PRO A 399 -14.70 -20.33 6.68
C PRO A 399 -14.53 -19.18 5.67
N ALA A 400 -14.65 -19.47 4.37
CA ALA A 400 -14.56 -18.47 3.30
C ALA A 400 -15.59 -17.34 3.45
N ALA A 401 -16.79 -17.63 3.97
CA ALA A 401 -17.84 -16.64 4.23
C ALA A 401 -17.45 -15.60 5.31
N ARG A 402 -16.40 -15.86 6.10
CA ARG A 402 -15.94 -15.01 7.21
C ARG A 402 -14.59 -14.35 6.91
N LEU A 403 -14.17 -14.27 5.65
CA LEU A 403 -12.89 -13.63 5.29
C LEU A 403 -12.83 -12.14 5.68
N ASP A 404 -13.98 -11.46 5.75
CA ASP A 404 -14.03 -10.04 6.15
C ASP A 404 -13.50 -9.80 7.57
N GLU A 405 -13.64 -10.78 8.46
CA GLU A 405 -13.12 -10.73 9.83
C GLU A 405 -11.59 -10.86 9.88
N LEU A 406 -10.95 -11.30 8.79
CA LEU A 406 -9.50 -11.42 8.70
C LEU A 406 -8.84 -10.19 8.08
N LEU A 407 -9.61 -9.23 7.55
CA LEU A 407 -9.05 -8.04 6.93
C LEU A 407 -8.34 -7.15 7.96
N PRO A 408 -7.30 -6.38 7.57
CA PRO A 408 -6.52 -5.61 8.53
C PRO A 408 -7.35 -4.65 9.40
N TRP A 409 -8.38 -4.01 8.85
CA TRP A 409 -9.24 -3.09 9.60
C TRP A 409 -10.20 -3.77 10.58
N ALA A 410 -10.37 -5.10 10.52
CA ALA A 410 -11.09 -5.86 11.54
C ALA A 410 -10.18 -6.34 12.67
N SER A 411 -8.86 -6.07 12.59
CA SER A 411 -7.87 -6.59 13.51
C SER A 411 -7.81 -5.83 14.83
N ILE A 412 -7.59 -6.58 15.91
CA ILE A 412 -7.30 -6.05 17.25
C ILE A 412 -5.81 -5.69 17.46
N TYR A 413 -4.93 -6.04 16.51
CA TYR A 413 -3.48 -5.80 16.62
C TYR A 413 -3.09 -4.37 16.23
N THR A 414 -3.74 -3.38 16.83
CA THR A 414 -3.44 -1.97 16.60
C THR A 414 -2.05 -1.63 17.12
N MET A 415 -1.18 -1.13 16.24
CA MET A 415 0.00 -0.38 16.64
C MET A 415 -0.48 0.90 17.33
N HIS A 416 0.05 1.21 18.50
CA HIS A 416 -0.21 2.48 19.16
C HIS A 416 0.06 3.61 18.17
N ALA A 417 -1.00 4.31 17.77
CA ALA A 417 -0.88 5.43 16.88
C ALA A 417 0.07 6.44 17.52
N HIS A 418 1.08 6.89 16.78
CA HIS A 418 1.74 8.14 17.11
C HIS A 418 0.65 9.21 17.19
N ASP A 419 0.32 9.66 18.40
CA ASP A 419 -0.57 10.79 18.60
C ASP A 419 0.12 12.05 18.03
N PRO A 420 -0.40 12.67 16.96
CA PRO A 420 0.19 13.89 16.43
C PRO A 420 0.12 15.07 17.42
N ARG A 421 -0.65 14.98 18.52
CA ARG A 421 -0.64 15.97 19.61
C ARG A 421 0.60 15.90 20.49
N LEU A 422 1.32 14.77 20.48
CA LEU A 422 2.65 14.69 21.09
C LEU A 422 3.75 15.29 20.18
N ALA A 423 3.39 15.69 18.95
CA ALA A 423 4.31 16.29 17.98
C ALA A 423 4.21 17.83 17.91
N ALA A 424 3.08 18.43 18.29
CA ALA A 424 2.97 19.86 18.59
C ALA A 424 3.64 20.18 19.94
#